data_AF-A0A9E1IG44-F1
#
_entry.id   AF-A0A9E1IG44-F1
#
_cell.length_a   1.000
_cell.length_b   1.000
_cell.length_c   1.000
_cell.angle_alpha   90.00
_cell.angle_beta   90.00
_cell.angle_gamma   90.00
#
_symmetry.space_group_name_H-M   'P 1'
#
loop_
_entity.id
_entity.type
_entity.pdbx_description
1 polymer ?
#
loop_
_entity_poly.entity_id
_entity_poly.type
_entity_poly.pdbx_seq_one_letter_code
_entity_poly.pdbx_strand_id
1 'polypeptide(L)'
;MRLVAVVLAAGSATRMGTDKLTLPFGGSTVLECAVEPLLHVTQLTEVVLVVRPGFSVPESLRQRVRIVENQAHHRGMGASLRAGVEASVADGWVISLGDLPCLDQTTIEAVIEELTLGQKGIIVPHFRGQRGHPVVISARYKAELLGLDHDVGAKKIIERHAADVCLLAVDGPSLVLDIDTPADLGRHIKGKEAKPKILVKGAGEQASATAWRLFRCGFPVVMTELAHPSAVRRTVSFCSAIPNGEAEVEGVRGRGYDLSESAVLADLDQSHLPVFVDPAGEIRRIWRPDVIIDGRILKYNLDNSMGHAPLTIGLGPGLVAGKDVHFVVETNRGHDLARIISSGTAAPDTGVPGDIGGRSRERVLRASIAGILETHAKIGDLVQVGEEVATIGDNTLRAQLSGMVRGILPTGSLVRSGQKVGDIDPRGKRHYCYTISDKARAICGSVLEIVVSWRGAP
;
A
#
# COMPACT_ATOMS: atom_id res chain seq x y z
N MET A 1 -25.07 -14.45 21.73
CA MET A 1 -24.35 -15.73 21.64
C MET A 1 -23.02 -15.56 22.33
N ARG A 2 -22.65 -16.43 23.28
CA ARG A 2 -21.34 -16.40 23.95
C ARG A 2 -20.33 -17.17 23.11
N LEU A 3 -19.43 -16.47 22.43
CA LEU A 3 -18.35 -17.09 21.66
C LEU A 3 -17.04 -17.03 22.43
N VAL A 4 -16.26 -18.10 22.35
CA VAL A 4 -14.95 -18.23 22.99
C VAL A 4 -13.93 -18.67 21.95
N ALA A 5 -12.78 -18.00 21.88
CA ALA A 5 -11.67 -18.48 21.07
C ALA A 5 -10.86 -19.51 21.85
N VAL A 6 -10.49 -20.61 21.19
CA VAL A 6 -9.59 -21.62 21.72
C VAL A 6 -8.35 -21.67 20.84
N VAL A 7 -7.23 -21.21 21.38
CA VAL A 7 -5.93 -21.17 20.69
C VAL A 7 -5.11 -22.39 21.12
N LEU A 8 -4.81 -23.26 20.15
CA LEU A 8 -4.04 -24.49 20.39
C LEU A 8 -2.54 -24.19 20.25
N ALA A 9 -1.83 -24.21 21.37
CA ALA A 9 -0.41 -23.87 21.49
C ALA A 9 0.39 -24.94 22.26
N ALA A 10 -0.14 -26.16 22.38
CA ALA A 10 0.47 -27.25 23.15
C ALA A 10 1.35 -28.21 22.32
N GLY A 11 1.58 -27.91 21.04
CA GLY A 11 2.40 -28.74 20.14
C GLY A 11 3.87 -28.77 20.54
N SER A 12 4.52 -29.92 20.33
CA SER A 12 5.96 -30.11 20.53
C SER A 12 6.72 -29.73 19.25
N ALA A 13 7.49 -28.63 19.30
CA ALA A 13 8.25 -28.05 18.18
C ALA A 13 9.50 -28.87 17.77
N THR A 14 9.34 -30.17 17.54
CA THR A 14 10.44 -31.15 17.39
C THR A 14 11.35 -30.91 16.18
N ARG A 15 10.84 -30.26 15.11
CA ARG A 15 11.61 -29.97 13.88
C ARG A 15 12.41 -28.65 13.92
N MET A 16 12.10 -27.75 14.86
CA MET A 16 12.69 -26.40 14.96
C MET A 16 13.85 -26.31 15.96
N GLY A 17 14.05 -27.31 16.82
CA GLY A 17 15.09 -27.31 17.86
C GLY A 17 14.86 -26.33 19.03
N THR A 18 14.01 -25.32 18.85
CA THR A 18 13.56 -24.34 19.84
C THR A 18 12.04 -24.16 19.78
N ASP A 19 11.43 -23.55 20.79
CA ASP A 19 9.98 -23.34 20.81
C ASP A 19 9.54 -22.26 19.80
N LYS A 20 8.98 -22.72 18.68
CA LYS A 20 8.55 -21.87 17.56
C LYS A 20 7.61 -20.73 17.95
N LEU A 21 6.80 -20.94 18.99
CA LEU A 21 5.80 -19.97 19.45
C LEU A 21 6.43 -18.72 20.07
N THR A 22 7.66 -18.86 20.57
CA THR A 22 8.41 -17.75 21.21
C THR A 22 9.36 -17.03 20.26
N LEU A 23 9.43 -17.46 18.99
CA LEU A 23 10.34 -16.85 18.03
C LEU A 23 9.89 -15.42 17.68
N PRO A 24 10.84 -14.48 17.48
CA PRO A 24 10.51 -13.13 17.04
C PRO A 24 9.80 -13.13 15.68
N PHE A 25 8.73 -12.33 15.57
CA PHE A 25 7.92 -12.16 14.37
C PHE A 25 7.29 -10.77 14.35
N GLY A 26 7.66 -9.93 13.36
CA GLY A 26 7.06 -8.60 13.17
C GLY A 26 7.12 -7.68 14.40
N GLY A 27 8.24 -7.68 15.12
CA GLY A 27 8.42 -6.88 16.35
C GLY A 27 7.80 -7.48 17.63
N SER A 28 7.18 -8.65 17.55
CA SER A 28 6.60 -9.41 18.67
C SER A 28 7.03 -10.88 18.58
N THR A 29 6.31 -11.83 19.19
CA THR A 29 6.51 -13.28 18.98
C THR A 29 5.44 -13.89 18.07
N VAL A 30 5.71 -15.08 17.55
CA VAL A 30 4.74 -15.86 16.76
C VAL A 30 3.41 -16.02 17.50
N LEU A 31 3.45 -16.40 18.77
CA LEU A 31 2.25 -16.61 19.57
C LEU A 31 1.47 -15.33 19.84
N GLU A 32 2.17 -14.24 20.20
CA GLU A 32 1.54 -12.93 20.37
C GLU A 32 0.84 -12.51 19.08
N CYS A 33 1.50 -12.66 17.93
CA CYS A 33 0.92 -12.32 16.64
C CYS A 33 -0.32 -13.17 16.27
N ALA A 34 -0.38 -14.44 16.70
CA ALA A 34 -1.52 -15.32 16.46
C ALA A 34 -2.70 -15.02 17.40
N VAL A 35 -2.42 -14.53 18.62
CA VAL A 35 -3.43 -14.29 19.66
C VAL A 35 -3.99 -12.86 19.60
N GLU A 36 -3.16 -11.87 19.26
CA GLU A 36 -3.53 -10.45 19.30
C GLU A 36 -4.79 -10.12 18.47
N PRO A 37 -5.00 -10.64 17.25
CA PRO A 37 -6.22 -10.39 16.48
C PRO A 37 -7.49 -10.88 17.20
N LEU A 38 -7.42 -12.03 17.88
CA LEU A 38 -8.55 -12.61 18.62
C LEU A 38 -8.94 -11.74 19.82
N LEU A 39 -7.98 -11.07 20.45
CA LEU A 39 -8.23 -10.16 21.58
C LEU A 39 -8.94 -8.87 21.17
N HIS A 40 -8.93 -8.51 19.89
CA HIS A 40 -9.57 -7.29 19.37
C HIS A 40 -10.99 -7.52 18.82
N VAL A 41 -11.41 -8.78 18.64
CA VAL A 41 -12.74 -9.13 18.14
C VAL A 41 -13.77 -9.01 19.26
N THR A 42 -14.65 -8.02 19.16
CA THR A 42 -15.62 -7.68 20.20
C THR A 42 -16.69 -8.75 20.46
N GLN A 43 -16.95 -9.62 19.48
CA GLN A 43 -17.90 -10.73 19.57
C GLN A 43 -17.37 -11.89 20.44
N LEU A 44 -16.05 -11.94 20.69
CA LEU A 44 -15.44 -12.95 21.54
C LEU A 44 -15.48 -12.50 23.01
N THR A 45 -16.04 -13.37 23.85
CA THR A 45 -16.15 -13.10 25.29
C THR A 45 -14.90 -13.46 26.07
N GLU A 46 -14.07 -14.36 25.51
CA GLU A 46 -12.89 -14.91 26.16
C GLU A 46 -11.97 -15.53 25.11
N VAL A 47 -10.66 -15.46 25.35
CA VAL A 47 -9.64 -16.21 24.61
C VAL A 47 -9.00 -17.21 25.57
N VAL A 48 -9.16 -18.50 25.28
CA VAL A 48 -8.56 -19.62 26.01
C VAL A 48 -7.32 -20.08 25.26
N LEU A 49 -6.16 -19.93 25.89
CA LEU A 49 -4.87 -20.35 25.36
C LEU A 49 -4.47 -21.70 25.97
N VAL A 50 -4.45 -22.75 25.16
CA VAL A 50 -4.11 -24.11 25.59
C VAL A 50 -2.64 -24.39 25.34
N VAL A 51 -1.87 -24.60 26.40
CA VAL A 51 -0.41 -24.78 26.34
C VAL A 51 0.00 -26.12 26.95
N ARG A 52 1.22 -26.57 26.65
CA ARG A 52 1.82 -27.72 27.33
C ARG A 52 2.37 -27.31 28.70
N PRO A 53 2.50 -28.25 29.66
CA PRO A 53 3.06 -27.96 30.98
C PRO A 53 4.46 -27.33 30.86
N GLY A 54 4.72 -26.29 31.65
CA GLY A 54 6.00 -25.59 31.68
C GLY A 54 6.27 -24.66 30.48
N PHE A 55 5.32 -24.46 29.58
CA PHE A 55 5.46 -23.43 28.53
C PHE A 55 5.37 -22.03 29.14
N SER A 56 6.39 -21.21 28.90
CA SER A 56 6.41 -19.82 29.37
C SER A 56 5.64 -18.92 28.40
N VAL A 57 4.36 -18.68 28.71
CA VAL A 57 3.54 -17.70 27.99
C VAL A 57 4.15 -16.29 28.09
N PRO A 58 4.23 -15.51 26.99
CA PRO A 58 4.68 -14.11 27.00
C PRO A 58 3.90 -13.24 27.99
N GLU A 59 4.59 -12.33 28.69
CA GLU A 59 3.99 -11.47 29.73
C GLU A 59 2.83 -10.62 29.20
N SER A 60 2.96 -10.14 27.95
CA SER A 60 1.93 -9.39 27.22
C SER A 60 0.58 -10.12 27.12
N LEU A 61 0.58 -11.46 27.13
CA LEU A 61 -0.62 -12.28 27.02
C LEU A 61 -1.13 -12.76 28.38
N ARG A 62 -0.27 -12.94 29.39
CA ARG A 62 -0.59 -13.66 30.64
C ARG A 62 -1.86 -13.18 31.35
N GLN A 63 -2.13 -11.88 31.31
CA GLN A 63 -3.29 -11.28 31.98
C GLN A 63 -4.50 -11.07 31.05
N ARG A 64 -4.33 -11.30 29.74
CA ARG A 64 -5.33 -11.02 28.71
C ARG A 64 -6.03 -12.28 28.19
N VAL A 65 -5.45 -13.45 28.43
CA VAL A 65 -6.02 -14.75 28.02
C VAL A 65 -6.19 -15.65 29.23
N ARG A 66 -7.12 -16.61 29.13
CA ARG A 66 -7.20 -17.71 30.09
C ARG A 66 -6.26 -18.83 29.68
N ILE A 67 -5.24 -19.08 30.48
CA ILE A 67 -4.24 -20.12 30.23
C ILE A 67 -4.76 -21.46 30.74
N VAL A 68 -4.70 -22.49 29.91
CA VAL A 68 -5.05 -23.87 30.25
C VAL A 68 -3.86 -24.77 29.96
N GLU A 69 -3.29 -25.39 30.99
CA GLU A 69 -2.22 -26.37 30.82
C GLU A 69 -2.78 -27.76 30.52
N ASN A 70 -2.52 -28.25 29.31
CA ASN A 70 -2.94 -29.59 28.91
C ASN A 70 -1.89 -30.66 29.29
N GLN A 71 -2.11 -31.32 30.42
CA GLN A 71 -1.27 -32.45 30.86
C GLN A 71 -1.24 -33.60 29.84
N ALA A 72 -2.28 -33.75 29.03
CA ALA A 72 -2.41 -34.76 27.99
C ALA A 72 -1.94 -34.30 26.60
N HIS A 73 -1.15 -33.23 26.49
CA HIS A 73 -0.69 -32.67 25.19
C HIS A 73 0.00 -33.70 24.28
N HIS A 74 0.71 -34.68 24.86
CA HIS A 74 1.37 -35.78 24.14
C HIS A 74 0.39 -36.67 23.34
N ARG A 75 -0.90 -36.61 23.64
CA ARG A 75 -1.94 -37.34 22.90
C ARG A 75 -2.34 -36.64 21.60
N GLY A 76 -1.84 -35.44 21.31
CA GLY A 76 -2.06 -34.75 20.03
C GLY A 76 -3.12 -33.64 20.09
N MET A 77 -3.48 -33.13 18.91
CA MET A 77 -4.31 -31.91 18.79
C MET A 77 -5.72 -32.07 19.37
N GLY A 78 -6.34 -33.26 19.27
CA GLY A 78 -7.68 -33.52 19.79
C GLY A 78 -7.78 -33.34 21.31
N ALA A 79 -6.76 -33.81 22.05
CA ALA A 79 -6.71 -33.63 23.50
C ALA A 79 -6.58 -32.15 23.91
N SER A 80 -5.86 -31.35 23.12
CA SER A 80 -5.71 -29.91 23.38
C SER A 80 -6.99 -29.13 23.09
N LEU A 81 -7.69 -29.47 22.00
CA LEU A 81 -8.99 -28.87 21.70
C LEU A 81 -10.02 -29.21 22.78
N ARG A 82 -10.07 -30.47 23.22
CA ARG A 82 -10.92 -30.89 24.34
C ARG A 82 -10.65 -30.06 25.59
N ALA A 83 -9.39 -29.91 26.00
CA ALA A 83 -9.03 -29.14 27.19
C ALA A 83 -9.52 -27.68 27.12
N GLY A 84 -9.41 -27.03 25.95
CA GLY A 84 -9.92 -25.66 25.76
C GLY A 84 -11.45 -25.57 25.80
N VAL A 85 -12.14 -26.56 25.23
CA VAL A 85 -13.61 -26.65 25.28
C VAL A 85 -14.11 -26.97 26.69
N GLU A 86 -13.44 -27.85 27.44
CA GLU A 86 -13.74 -28.19 28.83
C GLU A 86 -13.57 -26.98 29.77
N ALA A 87 -12.53 -26.17 29.52
CA ALA A 87 -12.25 -24.99 30.33
C ALA A 87 -13.27 -23.86 30.13
N SER A 88 -14.08 -23.89 29.07
CA SER A 88 -14.95 -22.77 28.70
C SER A 88 -16.43 -23.13 28.65
N VAL A 89 -17.29 -22.12 28.85
CA VAL A 89 -18.73 -22.21 28.64
C VAL A 89 -19.05 -21.28 27.47
N ALA A 90 -19.49 -21.84 26.35
CA ALA A 90 -19.74 -21.09 25.13
C ALA A 90 -20.92 -21.70 24.34
N ASP A 91 -21.56 -20.86 23.53
CA ASP A 91 -22.53 -21.24 22.50
C ASP A 91 -21.84 -21.61 21.17
N GLY A 92 -20.53 -21.34 21.07
CA GLY A 92 -19.66 -21.76 19.97
C GLY A 92 -18.20 -21.43 20.24
N TRP A 93 -17.30 -22.15 19.58
CA TRP A 93 -15.86 -21.98 19.72
C TRP A 93 -15.21 -21.58 18.40
N VAL A 94 -14.35 -20.55 18.46
CA VAL A 94 -13.45 -20.17 17.38
C VAL A 94 -12.11 -20.86 17.61
N ILE A 95 -11.82 -21.89 16.83
CA ILE A 95 -10.64 -22.73 16.98
C ILE A 95 -9.52 -22.17 16.10
N SER A 96 -8.43 -21.76 16.73
CA SER A 96 -7.24 -21.21 16.08
C SER A 96 -5.97 -21.93 16.54
N LEU A 97 -4.87 -21.78 15.81
CA LEU A 97 -3.56 -22.33 16.17
C LEU A 97 -2.60 -21.23 16.63
N GLY A 98 -1.75 -21.56 17.60
CA GLY A 98 -0.77 -20.62 18.16
C GLY A 98 0.39 -20.28 17.22
N ASP A 99 0.56 -21.04 16.14
CA ASP A 99 1.62 -20.90 15.14
C ASP A 99 1.13 -20.31 13.81
N LEU A 100 -0.05 -19.66 13.82
CA LEU A 100 -0.65 -18.95 12.69
C LEU A 100 -0.54 -17.42 12.87
N PRO A 101 0.66 -16.82 12.82
CA PRO A 101 0.88 -15.43 13.22
C PRO A 101 0.43 -14.38 12.18
N CYS A 102 -0.06 -14.86 11.04
CA CYS A 102 -0.59 -14.04 9.95
C CYS A 102 -2.12 -13.98 9.95
N LEU A 103 -2.79 -14.58 10.94
CA LEU A 103 -4.23 -14.53 11.08
C LEU A 103 -4.72 -13.07 11.17
N ASP A 104 -5.67 -12.70 10.33
CA ASP A 104 -6.26 -11.37 10.32
C ASP A 104 -7.63 -11.32 11.02
N GLN A 105 -7.95 -10.14 11.55
CA GLN A 105 -9.20 -9.89 12.29
C GLN A 105 -10.44 -10.07 11.40
N THR A 106 -10.39 -9.61 10.16
CA THR A 106 -11.50 -9.68 9.19
C THR A 106 -11.95 -11.12 8.96
N THR A 107 -11.00 -12.05 8.81
CA THR A 107 -11.29 -13.48 8.66
C THR A 107 -11.99 -14.05 9.89
N ILE A 108 -11.55 -13.66 11.11
CA ILE A 108 -12.18 -14.10 12.36
C ILE A 108 -13.62 -13.59 12.45
N GLU A 109 -13.84 -12.32 12.14
CA GLU A 109 -15.18 -11.70 12.18
C GLU A 109 -16.11 -12.35 11.15
N ALA A 110 -15.63 -12.58 9.93
CA ALA A 110 -16.43 -13.21 8.86
C ALA A 110 -16.90 -14.62 9.23
N VAL A 111 -16.04 -15.47 9.82
CA VAL A 111 -16.46 -16.82 10.23
C VAL A 111 -17.42 -16.80 11.42
N ILE A 112 -17.33 -15.80 12.30
CA ILE A 112 -18.25 -15.59 13.42
C ILE A 112 -19.63 -15.12 12.92
N GLU A 113 -19.64 -14.17 12.01
CA GLU A 113 -20.87 -13.64 11.39
C GLU A 113 -21.64 -14.75 10.70
N GLU A 114 -20.96 -15.56 9.88
CA GLU A 114 -21.56 -16.68 9.17
C GLU A 114 -22.16 -17.72 10.13
N LEU A 115 -21.49 -18.03 11.26
CA LEU A 115 -22.06 -18.89 12.30
C LEU A 115 -23.32 -18.26 12.91
N THR A 116 -23.29 -16.95 13.13
CA THR A 116 -24.37 -16.21 13.79
C THR A 116 -25.64 -16.12 12.93
N LEU A 117 -25.51 -16.21 11.60
CA LEU A 117 -26.66 -16.39 10.70
C LEU A 117 -27.45 -17.67 10.99
N GLY A 118 -26.84 -18.64 11.68
CA GLY A 118 -27.51 -19.83 12.23
C GLY A 118 -27.88 -20.90 11.21
N GLN A 119 -27.48 -20.74 9.94
CA GLN A 119 -27.80 -21.69 8.86
C GLN A 119 -26.94 -22.96 8.91
N LYS A 120 -25.70 -22.83 9.39
CA LYS A 120 -24.71 -23.91 9.47
C LYS A 120 -24.10 -23.97 10.86
N GLY A 121 -23.86 -25.18 11.36
CA GLY A 121 -23.27 -25.42 12.67
C GLY A 121 -21.73 -25.37 12.70
N ILE A 122 -21.08 -25.43 11.53
CA ILE A 122 -19.62 -25.44 11.38
C ILE A 122 -19.22 -24.52 10.23
N ILE A 123 -18.33 -23.55 10.48
CA ILE A 123 -17.81 -22.65 9.46
C ILE A 123 -16.31 -22.91 9.29
N VAL A 124 -15.88 -23.19 8.07
CA VAL A 124 -14.48 -23.44 7.72
C VAL A 124 -14.04 -22.46 6.64
N PRO A 125 -13.10 -21.55 6.92
CA PRO A 125 -12.59 -20.66 5.90
C PRO A 125 -11.75 -21.44 4.90
N HIS A 126 -11.77 -21.00 3.64
CA HIS A 126 -10.91 -21.56 2.61
C HIS A 126 -10.36 -20.48 1.66
N PHE A 127 -9.13 -20.70 1.22
CA PHE A 127 -8.45 -19.90 0.21
C PHE A 127 -7.94 -20.81 -0.90
N ARG A 128 -8.32 -20.53 -2.15
CA ARG A 128 -7.90 -21.29 -3.35
C ARG A 128 -8.06 -22.82 -3.20
N GLY A 129 -9.17 -23.26 -2.61
CA GLY A 129 -9.49 -24.67 -2.40
C GLY A 129 -8.80 -25.32 -1.20
N GLN A 130 -7.96 -24.60 -0.46
CA GLN A 130 -7.36 -25.06 0.79
C GLN A 130 -8.16 -24.56 1.97
N ARG A 131 -8.62 -25.50 2.83
CA ARG A 131 -9.27 -25.18 4.11
C ARG A 131 -8.22 -24.71 5.11
N GLY A 132 -8.58 -23.80 6.01
CA GLY A 132 -7.68 -23.34 7.06
C GLY A 132 -8.39 -22.93 8.33
N HIS A 133 -7.77 -22.00 9.05
CA HIS A 133 -8.19 -21.52 10.36
C HIS A 133 -8.46 -20.01 10.36
N PRO A 134 -9.34 -19.52 11.25
CA PRO A 134 -9.97 -20.23 12.35
C PRO A 134 -11.23 -20.99 11.91
N VAL A 135 -11.45 -22.17 12.50
CA VAL A 135 -12.71 -22.91 12.32
C VAL A 135 -13.67 -22.55 13.43
N VAL A 136 -14.93 -22.27 13.09
CA VAL A 136 -15.96 -21.96 14.09
C VAL A 136 -16.93 -23.13 14.22
N ILE A 137 -17.16 -23.59 15.45
CA ILE A 137 -18.02 -24.75 15.73
C ILE A 137 -19.05 -24.39 16.79
N SER A 138 -20.33 -24.61 16.47
CA SER A 138 -21.46 -24.39 17.39
C SER A 138 -21.46 -25.35 18.58
N ALA A 139 -22.00 -24.90 19.72
CA ALA A 139 -22.19 -25.70 20.93
C ALA A 139 -23.04 -26.97 20.73
N ARG A 140 -23.79 -27.09 19.62
CA ARG A 140 -24.47 -28.34 19.26
C ARG A 140 -23.52 -29.54 19.17
N TYR A 141 -22.24 -29.29 18.86
CA TYR A 141 -21.20 -30.32 18.77
C TYR A 141 -20.36 -30.46 20.04
N LYS A 142 -20.76 -29.82 21.15
CA LYS A 142 -19.99 -29.85 22.41
C LYS A 142 -19.67 -31.27 22.87
N ALA A 143 -20.65 -32.18 22.85
CA ALA A 143 -20.44 -33.56 23.28
C ALA A 143 -19.39 -34.29 22.42
N GLU A 144 -19.37 -34.03 21.11
CA GLU A 144 -18.38 -34.61 20.18
C GLU A 144 -17.00 -33.99 20.37
N LEU A 145 -16.92 -32.67 20.59
CA LEU A 145 -15.68 -31.97 20.92
C LEU A 145 -15.07 -32.48 22.23
N LEU A 146 -15.91 -32.74 23.24
CA LEU A 146 -15.50 -33.34 24.51
C LEU A 146 -15.08 -34.81 24.36
N GLY A 147 -15.63 -35.51 23.38
CA GLY A 147 -15.26 -36.88 23.02
C GLY A 147 -13.98 -36.99 22.18
N LEU A 148 -13.33 -35.88 21.82
CA LEU A 148 -12.09 -35.91 21.04
C LEU A 148 -10.94 -36.50 21.86
N ASP A 149 -10.13 -37.29 21.17
CA ASP A 149 -8.92 -37.91 21.69
C ASP A 149 -7.95 -38.20 20.55
N HIS A 150 -6.68 -38.43 20.90
CA HIS A 150 -5.57 -38.66 19.98
C HIS A 150 -5.31 -37.48 19.03
N ASP A 151 -4.49 -37.69 17.99
CA ASP A 151 -4.08 -36.65 17.04
C ASP A 151 -5.17 -36.28 16.02
N VAL A 152 -6.42 -36.53 16.38
CA VAL A 152 -7.59 -36.24 15.57
C VAL A 152 -8.18 -34.93 16.07
N GLY A 153 -7.81 -33.84 15.42
CA GLY A 153 -8.45 -32.54 15.65
C GLY A 153 -9.91 -32.47 15.15
N ALA A 154 -10.45 -31.27 15.02
CA ALA A 154 -11.83 -31.03 14.58
C ALA A 154 -12.17 -31.61 13.18
N LYS A 155 -11.16 -32.03 12.40
CA LYS A 155 -11.31 -32.58 11.04
C LYS A 155 -12.35 -33.70 10.93
N LYS A 156 -12.38 -34.67 11.85
CA LYS A 156 -13.38 -35.76 11.78
C LYS A 156 -14.81 -35.27 12.02
N ILE A 157 -14.98 -34.26 12.87
CA ILE A 157 -16.30 -33.66 13.13
C ILE A 157 -16.77 -32.92 11.86
N ILE A 158 -15.88 -32.16 11.22
CA ILE A 158 -16.13 -31.47 9.94
C ILE A 158 -16.52 -32.48 8.84
N GLU A 159 -15.80 -33.59 8.72
CA GLU A 159 -16.09 -34.62 7.71
C GLU A 159 -17.41 -35.35 7.96
N ARG A 160 -17.69 -35.72 9.23
CA ARG A 160 -18.93 -36.40 9.62
C ARG A 160 -20.16 -35.54 9.36
N HIS A 161 -20.06 -34.24 9.62
CA HIS A 161 -21.17 -33.28 9.52
C HIS A 161 -21.06 -32.41 8.28
N ALA A 162 -20.52 -32.93 7.17
CA ALA A 162 -20.29 -32.16 5.95
C ALA A 162 -21.52 -31.40 5.42
N ALA A 163 -22.74 -31.91 5.67
CA ALA A 163 -23.98 -31.24 5.31
C ALA A 163 -24.27 -29.96 6.13
N ASP A 164 -23.72 -29.86 7.33
CA ASP A 164 -23.85 -28.71 8.25
C ASP A 164 -22.57 -27.84 8.28
N VAL A 165 -21.67 -28.04 7.30
CA VAL A 165 -20.46 -27.23 7.11
C VAL A 165 -20.71 -26.15 6.05
N CYS A 166 -20.37 -24.90 6.39
CA CYS A 166 -20.17 -23.82 5.43
C CYS A 166 -18.68 -23.71 5.09
N LEU A 167 -18.36 -23.73 3.79
CA LEU A 167 -17.03 -23.36 3.31
C LEU A 167 -17.07 -21.87 2.95
N LEU A 168 -16.43 -21.04 3.78
CA LEU A 168 -16.42 -19.60 3.60
C LEU A 168 -15.19 -19.19 2.77
N ALA A 169 -15.41 -18.64 1.59
CA ALA A 169 -14.33 -18.12 0.75
C ALA A 169 -13.80 -16.80 1.36
N VAL A 170 -12.48 -16.68 1.47
CA VAL A 170 -11.82 -15.44 1.91
C VAL A 170 -10.66 -15.07 0.99
N ASP A 171 -10.18 -13.83 1.06
CA ASP A 171 -9.29 -13.23 0.05
C ASP A 171 -7.78 -13.41 0.31
N GLY A 172 -7.38 -13.96 1.46
CA GLY A 172 -5.97 -14.03 1.90
C GLY A 172 -5.47 -15.45 2.22
N PRO A 173 -4.15 -15.71 2.07
CA PRO A 173 -3.54 -16.98 2.48
C PRO A 173 -3.32 -17.07 4.01
N SER A 174 -3.60 -16.02 4.77
CA SER A 174 -3.38 -15.89 6.23
C SER A 174 -3.85 -17.09 7.06
N LEU A 175 -4.90 -17.80 6.60
CA LEU A 175 -5.51 -18.98 7.23
C LEU A 175 -4.76 -20.31 7.11
N VAL A 176 -3.72 -20.42 6.28
CA VAL A 176 -2.95 -21.67 6.04
C VAL A 176 -1.45 -21.55 6.28
N LEU A 177 -0.98 -20.40 6.77
CA LEU A 177 0.44 -20.08 6.88
C LEU A 177 0.97 -20.35 8.28
N ASP A 178 1.18 -21.63 8.59
CA ASP A 178 1.85 -22.06 9.81
C ASP A 178 3.38 -21.93 9.70
N ILE A 179 4.02 -21.75 10.85
CA ILE A 179 5.48 -21.74 10.94
C ILE A 179 5.94 -23.12 11.39
N ASP A 180 6.47 -23.92 10.47
CA ASP A 180 7.00 -25.25 10.77
C ASP A 180 8.52 -25.35 10.65
N THR A 181 9.14 -24.47 9.86
CA THR A 181 10.59 -24.42 9.65
C THR A 181 11.17 -23.00 9.76
N PRO A 182 12.50 -22.84 9.95
CA PRO A 182 13.13 -21.51 9.93
C PRO A 182 12.97 -20.79 8.59
N ALA A 183 12.87 -21.54 7.49
CA ALA A 183 12.61 -20.97 6.17
C ALA A 183 11.19 -20.40 6.06
N ASP A 184 10.21 -21.03 6.70
CA ASP A 184 8.85 -20.50 6.80
C ASP A 184 8.85 -19.20 7.61
N LEU A 185 9.52 -19.16 8.76
CA LEU A 185 9.66 -17.93 9.55
C LEU A 185 10.24 -16.77 8.72
N GLY A 186 11.33 -17.01 7.99
CA GLY A 186 11.94 -15.99 7.13
C GLY A 186 11.04 -15.51 5.98
N ARG A 187 10.22 -16.41 5.41
CA ARG A 187 9.23 -16.08 4.37
C ARG A 187 8.09 -15.22 4.92
N HIS A 188 7.58 -15.57 6.10
CA HIS A 188 6.44 -14.91 6.71
C HIS A 188 6.79 -13.56 7.34
N ILE A 189 7.99 -13.40 7.92
CA ILE A 189 8.49 -12.09 8.39
C ILE A 189 8.54 -11.10 7.22
N LYS A 190 9.11 -11.51 6.09
CA LYS A 190 9.13 -10.69 4.87
C LYS A 190 7.72 -10.34 4.37
N GLY A 191 6.74 -11.24 4.53
CA GLY A 191 5.35 -11.00 4.14
C GLY A 191 4.60 -10.02 5.05
N LYS A 192 4.84 -10.04 6.37
CA LYS A 192 4.19 -9.13 7.33
C LYS A 192 4.82 -7.73 7.36
N GLU A 193 6.11 -7.62 7.03
CA GLU A 193 6.85 -6.35 6.97
C GLU A 193 6.87 -5.71 5.58
N ALA A 194 6.31 -6.38 4.56
CA ALA A 194 6.29 -5.86 3.20
C ALA A 194 5.42 -4.59 3.12
N LYS A 195 6.07 -3.44 2.94
CA LYS A 195 5.40 -2.20 2.61
C LYS A 195 4.61 -2.36 1.30
N PRO A 196 3.43 -1.70 1.18
CA PRO A 196 2.62 -1.78 -0.02
C PRO A 196 3.40 -1.32 -1.25
N LYS A 197 3.21 -2.02 -2.38
CA LYS A 197 3.75 -1.64 -3.69
C LYS A 197 2.98 -0.45 -4.23
N ILE A 198 3.69 0.60 -4.62
CA ILE A 198 3.09 1.86 -5.02
C ILE A 198 3.42 2.19 -6.48
N LEU A 199 2.38 2.30 -7.30
CA LEU A 199 2.49 2.78 -8.67
C LEU A 199 2.12 4.27 -8.74
N VAL A 200 3.05 5.10 -9.17
CA VAL A 200 2.81 6.53 -9.43
C VAL A 200 2.68 6.76 -10.94
N LYS A 201 1.50 7.20 -11.39
CA LYS A 201 1.27 7.54 -12.79
C LYS A 201 1.78 8.94 -13.08
N GLY A 202 2.59 9.07 -14.13
CA GLY A 202 3.31 10.28 -14.48
C GLY A 202 4.66 10.39 -13.74
N ALA A 203 5.60 11.12 -14.34
CA ALA A 203 6.91 11.41 -13.76
C ALA A 203 7.28 12.90 -13.86
N GLY A 204 6.28 13.78 -14.01
CA GLY A 204 6.45 15.22 -13.84
C GLY A 204 6.69 15.64 -12.39
N GLU A 205 6.74 16.96 -12.13
CA GLU A 205 7.18 17.52 -10.83
C GLU A 205 6.42 16.96 -9.62
N GLN A 206 5.08 16.92 -9.68
CA GLN A 206 4.26 16.52 -8.54
C GLN A 206 4.32 15.01 -8.30
N ALA A 207 4.26 14.22 -9.38
CA ALA A 207 4.44 12.78 -9.32
C ALA A 207 5.82 12.39 -8.78
N SER A 208 6.87 13.08 -9.24
CA SER A 208 8.25 12.83 -8.82
C SER A 208 8.49 13.14 -7.36
N ALA A 209 7.96 14.25 -6.84
CA ALA A 209 8.06 14.57 -5.42
C ALA A 209 7.34 13.53 -4.54
N THR A 210 6.18 13.04 -5.00
CA THR A 210 5.44 11.96 -4.34
C THR A 210 6.24 10.66 -4.33
N ALA A 211 6.74 10.21 -5.48
CA ALA A 211 7.57 9.02 -5.58
C ALA A 211 8.85 9.15 -4.74
N TRP A 212 9.52 10.31 -4.79
CA TRP A 212 10.69 10.64 -3.98
C TRP A 212 10.42 10.44 -2.49
N ARG A 213 9.31 11.01 -1.97
CA ARG A 213 8.97 10.92 -0.56
C ARG A 213 8.72 9.48 -0.13
N LEU A 214 7.93 8.74 -0.91
CA LEU A 214 7.57 7.36 -0.61
C LEU A 214 8.79 6.44 -0.69
N PHE A 215 9.63 6.60 -1.70
CA PHE A 215 10.88 5.85 -1.82
C PHE A 215 11.84 6.13 -0.66
N ARG A 216 11.99 7.40 -0.25
CA ARG A 216 12.78 7.78 0.94
C ARG A 216 12.24 7.18 2.23
N CYS A 217 10.95 6.86 2.27
CA CYS A 217 10.31 6.15 3.37
C CYS A 217 10.42 4.62 3.23
N GLY A 218 11.14 4.10 2.23
CA GLY A 218 11.40 2.68 2.01
C GLY A 218 10.25 1.91 1.36
N PHE A 219 9.28 2.58 0.76
CA PHE A 219 8.22 1.90 -0.01
C PHE A 219 8.79 1.38 -1.35
N PRO A 220 8.35 0.22 -1.85
CA PRO A 220 8.56 -0.17 -3.24
C PRO A 220 7.73 0.75 -4.14
N VAL A 221 8.40 1.55 -4.97
CA VAL A 221 7.74 2.55 -5.83
C VAL A 221 8.14 2.33 -7.27
N VAL A 222 7.16 2.36 -8.17
CA VAL A 222 7.34 2.35 -9.62
C VAL A 222 6.62 3.55 -10.22
N MET A 223 7.22 4.20 -11.21
CA MET A 223 6.62 5.31 -11.94
C MET A 223 6.32 4.94 -13.40
N THR A 224 5.34 5.60 -14.01
CA THR A 224 5.12 5.54 -15.47
C THR A 224 5.18 6.91 -16.10
N GLU A 225 5.60 6.98 -17.36
CA GLU A 225 5.66 8.21 -18.13
C GLU A 225 5.47 7.92 -19.63
N LEU A 226 5.24 8.97 -20.42
CA LEU A 226 5.27 8.93 -21.88
C LEU A 226 6.71 8.93 -22.42
N ALA A 227 6.90 8.43 -23.64
CA ALA A 227 8.19 8.43 -24.34
C ALA A 227 8.76 9.85 -24.55
N HIS A 228 7.88 10.85 -24.61
CA HIS A 228 8.25 12.26 -24.77
C HIS A 228 7.63 13.09 -23.63
N PRO A 229 8.28 13.15 -22.46
CA PRO A 229 7.75 13.89 -21.32
C PRO A 229 7.70 15.40 -21.56
N SER A 230 6.73 16.06 -20.93
CA SER A 230 6.48 17.51 -21.12
C SER A 230 6.67 18.35 -19.84
N ALA A 231 7.39 17.81 -18.85
CA ALA A 231 7.66 18.54 -17.61
C ALA A 231 8.73 19.63 -17.83
N VAL A 232 8.35 20.90 -17.66
CA VAL A 232 9.30 22.03 -17.75
C VAL A 232 10.34 22.05 -16.64
N ARG A 233 9.96 21.63 -15.42
CA ARG A 233 10.86 21.55 -14.25
C ARG A 233 11.58 20.19 -14.23
N ARG A 234 12.24 19.86 -15.33
CA ARG A 234 12.88 18.55 -15.56
C ARG A 234 14.01 18.21 -14.58
N THR A 235 14.70 19.22 -14.04
CA THR A 235 15.77 19.06 -13.01
C THR A 235 15.29 18.54 -11.66
N VAL A 236 13.97 18.51 -11.44
CA VAL A 236 13.34 17.98 -10.21
C VAL A 236 12.26 16.96 -10.54
N SER A 237 12.33 16.36 -11.73
CA SER A 237 11.35 15.40 -12.24
C SER A 237 12.07 14.15 -12.75
N PHE A 238 11.63 12.98 -12.31
CA PHE A 238 12.18 11.70 -12.75
C PHE A 238 11.86 11.37 -14.21
N CYS A 239 10.95 12.11 -14.87
CA CYS A 239 10.73 11.98 -16.30
C CYS A 239 12.00 12.17 -17.14
N SER A 240 13.02 12.89 -16.62
CA SER A 240 14.32 13.00 -17.29
C SER A 240 15.06 11.68 -17.44
N ALA A 241 14.72 10.65 -16.66
CA ALA A 241 15.31 9.32 -16.80
C ALA A 241 14.88 8.63 -18.10
N ILE A 242 13.75 9.03 -18.71
CA ILE A 242 13.30 8.47 -19.98
C ILE A 242 14.26 8.80 -21.13
N PRO A 243 14.54 10.08 -21.46
CA PRO A 243 15.48 10.40 -22.54
C PRO A 243 16.96 10.19 -22.16
N ASN A 244 17.31 10.27 -20.87
CA ASN A 244 18.71 10.26 -20.43
C ASN A 244 19.18 8.92 -19.87
N GLY A 245 18.30 7.93 -19.74
CA GLY A 245 18.53 6.68 -19.02
C GLY A 245 18.46 6.82 -17.49
N GLU A 246 18.91 7.95 -16.92
CA GLU A 246 18.88 8.21 -15.48
C GLU A 246 18.51 9.66 -15.15
N ALA A 247 18.03 9.88 -13.92
CA ALA A 247 17.81 11.19 -13.32
C ALA A 247 18.10 11.15 -11.82
N GLU A 248 18.46 12.29 -11.23
CA GLU A 248 18.62 12.42 -9.78
C GLU A 248 17.79 13.60 -9.27
N VAL A 249 17.02 13.37 -8.20
CA VAL A 249 16.23 14.40 -7.53
C VAL A 249 16.53 14.35 -6.04
N GLU A 250 17.18 15.40 -5.51
CA GLU A 250 17.57 15.54 -4.10
C GLU A 250 18.16 14.23 -3.50
N GLY A 251 19.15 13.65 -4.19
CA GLY A 251 19.89 12.47 -3.76
C GLY A 251 19.21 11.11 -4.02
N VAL A 252 18.01 11.09 -4.61
CA VAL A 252 17.38 9.85 -5.06
C VAL A 252 17.59 9.69 -6.55
N ARG A 253 18.13 8.54 -6.96
CA ARG A 253 18.32 8.17 -8.37
C ARG A 253 17.05 7.55 -8.92
N GLY A 254 16.72 7.87 -10.17
CA GLY A 254 15.69 7.21 -10.96
C GLY A 254 16.28 6.73 -12.28
N ARG A 255 15.77 5.61 -12.80
CA ARG A 255 16.23 4.97 -14.03
C ARG A 255 15.06 4.72 -14.98
N GLY A 256 15.26 5.04 -16.25
CA GLY A 256 14.30 4.84 -17.32
C GLY A 256 14.34 3.39 -17.82
N TYR A 257 13.16 2.86 -18.15
CA TYR A 257 12.98 1.51 -18.68
C TYR A 257 11.91 1.50 -19.78
N ASP A 258 12.10 0.63 -20.77
CA ASP A 258 11.02 0.21 -21.66
C ASP A 258 10.14 -0.84 -20.97
N LEU A 259 8.87 -0.93 -21.38
CA LEU A 259 7.94 -1.90 -20.79
C LEU A 259 8.38 -3.36 -21.00
N SER A 260 9.13 -3.65 -22.07
CA SER A 260 9.74 -4.96 -22.34
C SER A 260 10.73 -5.38 -21.24
N GLU A 261 11.27 -4.44 -20.48
CA GLU A 261 12.22 -4.67 -19.39
C GLU A 261 11.54 -4.88 -18.03
N SER A 262 10.20 -5.03 -18.00
CA SER A 262 9.41 -5.19 -16.77
C SER A 262 9.81 -6.39 -15.89
N ALA A 263 10.64 -7.32 -16.39
CA ALA A 263 11.25 -8.37 -15.59
C ALA A 263 12.08 -7.83 -14.41
N VAL A 264 12.64 -6.60 -14.51
CA VAL A 264 13.38 -5.95 -13.40
C VAL A 264 12.53 -5.76 -12.15
N LEU A 265 11.19 -5.78 -12.28
CA LEU A 265 10.26 -5.63 -11.17
C LEU A 265 10.29 -6.80 -10.18
N ALA A 266 10.81 -7.96 -10.59
CA ALA A 266 10.92 -9.14 -9.72
C ALA A 266 11.92 -8.93 -8.57
N ASP A 267 12.97 -8.13 -8.82
CA ASP A 267 14.10 -7.91 -7.92
C ASP A 267 14.32 -6.41 -7.65
N LEU A 268 13.24 -5.66 -7.40
CA LEU A 268 13.35 -4.25 -7.01
C LEU A 268 14.05 -4.11 -5.66
N ASP A 269 15.17 -3.39 -5.66
CA ASP A 269 15.84 -2.94 -4.46
C ASP A 269 15.56 -1.43 -4.21
N GLN A 270 16.25 -0.86 -3.21
CA GLN A 270 16.18 0.55 -2.87
C GLN A 270 17.34 1.35 -3.47
N SER A 271 17.98 0.87 -4.55
CA SER A 271 19.09 1.58 -5.20
C SER A 271 18.62 2.72 -6.11
N HIS A 272 17.44 2.58 -6.74
CA HIS A 272 16.88 3.58 -7.64
C HIS A 272 15.35 3.43 -7.80
N LEU A 273 14.73 4.51 -8.28
CA LEU A 273 13.32 4.57 -8.69
C LEU A 273 13.16 4.17 -10.17
N PRO A 274 12.47 3.07 -10.49
CA PRO A 274 12.18 2.71 -11.88
C PRO A 274 11.08 3.60 -12.49
N VAL A 275 11.32 4.09 -13.70
CA VAL A 275 10.39 4.92 -14.49
C VAL A 275 10.18 4.26 -15.84
N PHE A 276 8.98 3.73 -16.08
CA PHE A 276 8.67 3.02 -17.31
C PHE A 276 8.01 3.91 -18.36
N VAL A 277 8.41 3.74 -19.61
CA VAL A 277 7.63 4.21 -20.77
C VAL A 277 6.40 3.30 -20.91
N ASP A 278 5.25 3.77 -20.42
CA ASP A 278 4.02 2.98 -20.37
C ASP A 278 2.77 3.86 -20.56
N PRO A 279 2.47 4.27 -21.80
CA PRO A 279 1.32 5.12 -22.09
C PRO A 279 -0.03 4.42 -21.83
N ALA A 280 -0.06 3.08 -21.86
CA ALA A 280 -1.28 2.30 -21.69
C ALA A 280 -1.54 1.89 -20.23
N GLY A 281 -0.55 2.05 -19.34
CA GLY A 281 -0.66 1.66 -17.94
C GLY A 281 -0.67 0.14 -17.72
N GLU A 282 -0.03 -0.61 -18.62
CA GLU A 282 0.04 -2.07 -18.58
C GLU A 282 0.87 -2.59 -17.38
N ILE A 283 1.82 -1.79 -16.88
CA ILE A 283 2.62 -2.12 -15.69
C ILE A 283 1.74 -2.49 -14.49
N ARG A 284 0.53 -1.91 -14.40
CA ARG A 284 -0.46 -2.23 -13.36
C ARG A 284 -0.79 -3.71 -13.34
N ARG A 285 -1.02 -4.32 -14.52
CA ARG A 285 -1.41 -5.73 -14.64
C ARG A 285 -0.25 -6.67 -14.32
N ILE A 286 0.96 -6.27 -14.68
CA ILE A 286 2.20 -7.02 -14.45
C ILE A 286 2.58 -6.99 -12.97
N TRP A 287 2.66 -5.80 -12.39
CA TRP A 287 3.22 -5.59 -11.06
C TRP A 287 2.20 -5.67 -9.92
N ARG A 288 0.90 -5.46 -10.23
CA ARG A 288 -0.22 -5.51 -9.28
C ARG A 288 0.04 -4.65 -8.03
N PRO A 289 0.08 -3.32 -8.16
CA PRO A 289 0.33 -2.43 -7.03
C PRO A 289 -0.82 -2.45 -6.01
N ASP A 290 -0.48 -2.25 -4.75
CA ASP A 290 -1.44 -2.10 -3.65
C ASP A 290 -2.00 -0.67 -3.59
N VAL A 291 -1.18 0.30 -4.03
CA VAL A 291 -1.54 1.72 -4.11
C VAL A 291 -1.27 2.26 -5.50
N ILE A 292 -2.24 2.96 -6.09
CA ILE A 292 -2.06 3.75 -7.32
C ILE A 292 -2.23 5.22 -7.01
N ILE A 293 -1.26 6.05 -7.41
CA ILE A 293 -1.31 7.50 -7.29
C ILE A 293 -1.28 8.12 -8.68
N ASP A 294 -2.33 8.85 -9.06
CA ASP A 294 -2.32 9.64 -10.29
C ASP A 294 -1.70 11.02 -10.06
N GLY A 295 -0.41 11.14 -10.40
CA GLY A 295 0.34 12.37 -10.32
C GLY A 295 0.40 13.17 -11.62
N ARG A 296 -0.35 12.77 -12.67
CA ARG A 296 -0.36 13.45 -13.97
C ARG A 296 -1.14 14.78 -13.94
N ILE A 297 -2.04 14.94 -12.96
CA ILE A 297 -2.86 16.15 -12.75
C ILE A 297 -3.66 16.51 -14.03
N LEU A 298 -4.20 15.48 -14.69
CA LEU A 298 -5.11 15.65 -15.81
C LEU A 298 -6.41 16.29 -15.32
N LYS A 299 -6.96 17.22 -16.09
CA LYS A 299 -8.16 17.99 -15.70
C LYS A 299 -9.47 17.24 -15.92
N TYR A 300 -9.37 15.94 -16.15
CA TYR A 300 -10.45 15.00 -16.40
C TYR A 300 -9.96 13.59 -16.05
N ASN A 301 -10.90 12.69 -15.74
CA ASN A 301 -10.58 11.29 -15.54
C ASN A 301 -10.35 10.61 -16.90
N LEU A 302 -9.10 10.21 -17.18
CA LEU A 302 -8.75 9.48 -18.39
C LEU A 302 -8.98 7.97 -18.24
N ASP A 303 -8.48 7.40 -17.15
CA ASP A 303 -8.31 5.95 -16.98
C ASP A 303 -8.16 5.55 -15.50
N ASN A 304 -8.71 6.32 -14.55
CA ASN A 304 -8.67 6.00 -13.13
C ASN A 304 -9.99 5.38 -12.65
N SER A 305 -9.87 4.45 -11.72
CA SER A 305 -10.97 3.79 -11.03
C SER A 305 -10.53 3.33 -9.65
N MET A 306 -11.43 3.37 -8.67
CA MET A 306 -11.21 2.82 -7.34
C MET A 306 -10.93 1.30 -7.38
N GLY A 307 -11.42 0.59 -8.40
CA GLY A 307 -11.17 -0.85 -8.55
C GLY A 307 -9.79 -1.20 -9.12
N HIS A 308 -8.94 -0.22 -9.45
CA HIS A 308 -7.63 -0.50 -10.05
C HIS A 308 -6.56 -0.94 -9.05
N ALA A 309 -6.72 -0.59 -7.77
CA ALA A 309 -5.87 -1.03 -6.66
C ALA A 309 -6.64 -0.89 -5.35
N PRO A 310 -6.26 -1.63 -4.29
CA PRO A 310 -6.84 -1.48 -2.95
C PRO A 310 -6.91 -0.03 -2.43
N LEU A 311 -5.92 0.80 -2.79
CA LEU A 311 -5.95 2.24 -2.55
C LEU A 311 -5.63 3.02 -3.83
N THR A 312 -6.42 4.06 -4.10
CA THR A 312 -6.20 4.96 -5.24
C THR A 312 -6.28 6.42 -4.82
N ILE A 313 -5.30 7.22 -5.25
CA ILE A 313 -5.15 8.63 -4.86
C ILE A 313 -4.99 9.48 -6.12
N GLY A 314 -5.79 10.53 -6.26
CA GLY A 314 -5.66 11.52 -7.33
C GLY A 314 -5.01 12.81 -6.84
N LEU A 315 -4.10 13.39 -7.63
CA LEU A 315 -3.56 14.72 -7.34
C LEU A 315 -4.28 15.78 -8.17
N GLY A 316 -4.91 16.75 -7.50
CA GLY A 316 -5.49 17.94 -8.13
C GLY A 316 -6.86 17.71 -8.80
N PRO A 317 -7.31 18.67 -9.63
CA PRO A 317 -8.64 18.62 -10.24
C PRO A 317 -8.76 17.52 -11.29
N GLY A 318 -10.00 17.20 -11.67
CA GLY A 318 -10.32 16.25 -12.75
C GLY A 318 -10.76 14.86 -12.26
N LEU A 319 -10.54 14.56 -10.98
CA LEU A 319 -10.94 13.33 -10.31
C LEU A 319 -11.88 13.64 -9.15
N VAL A 320 -12.82 12.72 -8.90
CA VAL A 320 -13.78 12.78 -7.80
C VAL A 320 -13.44 11.71 -6.76
N ALA A 321 -13.13 12.13 -5.53
CA ALA A 321 -12.96 11.25 -4.37
C ALA A 321 -14.29 10.56 -4.01
N GLY A 322 -14.21 9.26 -3.75
CA GLY A 322 -15.37 8.38 -3.52
C GLY A 322 -16.07 7.90 -4.80
N LYS A 323 -15.55 8.25 -5.99
CA LYS A 323 -16.07 7.78 -7.29
C LYS A 323 -14.96 7.29 -8.21
N ASP A 324 -14.02 8.17 -8.57
CA ASP A 324 -12.92 7.84 -9.48
C ASP A 324 -11.72 7.28 -8.71
N VAL A 325 -11.48 7.81 -7.50
CA VAL A 325 -10.39 7.45 -6.60
C VAL A 325 -10.87 7.49 -5.15
N HIS A 326 -10.14 6.86 -4.24
CA HIS A 326 -10.48 6.88 -2.80
C HIS A 326 -10.25 8.27 -2.20
N PHE A 327 -9.14 8.90 -2.54
CA PHE A 327 -8.78 10.24 -2.06
C PHE A 327 -8.32 11.14 -3.20
N VAL A 328 -8.62 12.43 -3.07
CA VAL A 328 -8.02 13.49 -3.88
C VAL A 328 -7.19 14.38 -2.96
N VAL A 329 -6.00 14.80 -3.42
CA VAL A 329 -5.19 15.79 -2.71
C VAL A 329 -5.26 17.12 -3.44
N GLU A 330 -5.63 18.18 -2.74
CA GLU A 330 -5.67 19.54 -3.28
C GLU A 330 -4.27 20.00 -3.71
N THR A 331 -4.17 20.62 -4.88
CA THR A 331 -2.90 21.10 -5.44
C THR A 331 -2.89 22.61 -5.67
N ASN A 332 -4.02 23.29 -5.59
CA ASN A 332 -4.08 24.73 -5.73
C ASN A 332 -3.35 25.41 -4.56
N ARG A 333 -2.60 26.47 -4.85
CA ARG A 333 -1.92 27.23 -3.78
C ARG A 333 -2.96 28.06 -3.04
N GLY A 334 -2.91 28.05 -1.72
CA GLY A 334 -3.85 28.74 -0.87
C GLY A 334 -4.02 28.03 0.47
N HIS A 335 -5.09 28.36 1.17
CA HIS A 335 -5.41 27.79 2.48
C HIS A 335 -5.59 26.26 2.42
N ASP A 336 -6.18 25.75 1.33
CA ASP A 336 -6.47 24.32 1.17
C ASP A 336 -5.33 23.52 0.51
N LEU A 337 -4.16 24.12 0.26
CA LEU A 337 -3.06 23.39 -0.38
C LEU A 337 -2.73 22.09 0.38
N ALA A 338 -2.66 20.99 -0.36
CA ALA A 338 -2.38 19.64 0.14
C ALA A 338 -3.47 19.06 1.07
N ARG A 339 -4.65 19.68 1.14
CA ARG A 339 -5.80 19.11 1.86
C ARG A 339 -6.17 17.74 1.27
N ILE A 340 -6.38 16.77 2.16
CA ILE A 340 -6.89 15.44 1.81
C ILE A 340 -8.42 15.53 1.70
N ILE A 341 -8.94 15.14 0.54
CA ILE A 341 -10.36 15.16 0.21
C ILE A 341 -10.81 13.70 0.07
N SER A 342 -11.66 13.25 1.01
CA SER A 342 -12.25 11.90 1.02
C SER A 342 -13.57 11.81 0.27
N SER A 343 -14.20 12.95 -0.05
CA SER A 343 -15.41 13.03 -0.86
C SER A 343 -15.44 14.36 -1.63
N GLY A 344 -15.72 14.30 -2.94
CA GLY A 344 -15.77 15.48 -3.81
C GLY A 344 -14.50 15.70 -4.63
N THR A 345 -14.24 16.93 -5.07
CA THR A 345 -13.16 17.27 -6.00
C THR A 345 -12.24 18.34 -5.44
N ALA A 346 -10.97 18.35 -5.88
CA ALA A 346 -10.11 19.52 -5.71
C ALA A 346 -10.64 20.74 -6.49
N ALA A 347 -10.12 21.93 -6.17
CA ALA A 347 -10.45 23.17 -6.83
C ALA A 347 -10.18 23.09 -8.35
N PRO A 348 -11.10 23.61 -9.19
CA PRO A 348 -10.97 23.55 -10.64
C PRO A 348 -9.73 24.31 -11.12
N ASP A 349 -9.19 23.89 -12.27
CA ASP A 349 -8.08 24.60 -12.90
C ASP A 349 -8.55 25.96 -13.44
N THR A 350 -8.01 27.04 -12.87
CA THR A 350 -8.31 28.41 -13.30
C THR A 350 -7.52 28.82 -14.54
N GLY A 351 -6.54 28.01 -14.97
CA GLY A 351 -5.59 28.35 -16.02
C GLY A 351 -4.57 29.43 -15.61
N VAL A 352 -4.71 30.00 -14.41
CA VAL A 352 -3.82 31.03 -13.85
C VAL A 352 -2.70 30.35 -13.06
N PRO A 353 -1.42 30.56 -13.43
CA PRO A 353 -0.31 29.99 -12.67
C PRO A 353 -0.30 30.53 -11.23
N GLY A 354 -0.03 29.68 -10.24
CA GLY A 354 0.07 30.13 -8.85
C GLY A 354 1.14 31.23 -8.66
N ASP A 355 0.93 32.12 -7.69
CA ASP A 355 1.84 33.22 -7.40
C ASP A 355 3.22 32.74 -6.90
N ILE A 356 4.27 33.37 -7.40
CA ILE A 356 5.64 33.23 -6.91
C ILE A 356 6.26 34.62 -6.85
N GLY A 357 6.54 35.11 -5.65
CA GLY A 357 7.17 36.42 -5.47
C GLY A 357 6.32 37.60 -5.98
N GLY A 358 4.98 37.49 -5.88
CA GLY A 358 4.05 38.52 -6.36
C GLY A 358 3.81 38.50 -7.87
N ARG A 359 4.22 37.44 -8.56
CA ARG A 359 4.07 37.26 -10.02
C ARG A 359 3.37 35.95 -10.34
N SER A 360 2.43 36.00 -11.28
CA SER A 360 1.60 34.85 -11.68
C SER A 360 1.73 34.54 -13.17
N ARG A 361 1.00 35.22 -14.07
CA ARG A 361 0.95 34.87 -15.50
C ARG A 361 2.27 35.14 -16.23
N GLU A 362 2.89 36.28 -15.93
CA GLU A 362 4.15 36.77 -16.54
C GLU A 362 5.32 35.78 -16.39
N ARG A 363 5.23 34.86 -15.42
CA ARG A 363 6.28 33.90 -15.11
C ARG A 363 6.30 32.72 -16.06
N VAL A 364 5.19 32.45 -16.75
CA VAL A 364 5.03 31.25 -17.58
C VAL A 364 5.24 31.59 -19.04
N LEU A 365 6.21 30.92 -19.67
CA LEU A 365 6.41 30.99 -21.11
C LEU A 365 5.48 29.98 -21.79
N ARG A 366 4.70 30.45 -22.76
CA ARG A 366 3.81 29.62 -23.58
C ARG A 366 4.20 29.70 -25.05
N ALA A 367 4.10 28.58 -25.75
CA ALA A 367 4.30 28.53 -27.19
C ALA A 367 3.26 29.40 -27.91
N SER A 368 3.69 30.36 -28.70
CA SER A 368 2.79 31.21 -29.50
C SER A 368 2.16 30.41 -30.65
N ILE A 369 2.93 29.53 -31.27
CA ILE A 369 2.51 28.63 -32.35
C ILE A 369 2.88 27.18 -32.02
N ALA A 370 2.30 26.23 -32.77
CA ALA A 370 2.78 24.85 -32.74
C ALA A 370 4.07 24.70 -33.55
N GLY A 371 4.97 23.81 -33.14
CA GLY A 371 6.23 23.57 -33.85
C GLY A 371 7.30 22.92 -32.98
N ILE A 372 8.53 22.91 -33.47
CA ILE A 372 9.69 22.41 -32.73
C ILE A 372 10.29 23.57 -31.94
N LEU A 373 10.46 23.36 -30.64
CA LEU A 373 11.07 24.33 -29.74
C LEU A 373 12.60 24.28 -29.82
N GLU A 374 13.22 25.41 -30.08
CA GLU A 374 14.67 25.63 -29.99
C GLU A 374 14.95 26.51 -28.78
N THR A 375 15.71 26.02 -27.79
CA THR A 375 15.98 26.77 -26.55
C THR A 375 17.32 27.50 -26.60
N HIS A 376 17.31 28.77 -26.20
CA HIS A 376 18.51 29.63 -26.12
C HIS A 376 18.97 29.84 -24.67
N ALA A 377 18.05 29.77 -23.71
CA ALA A 377 18.35 29.79 -22.28
C ALA A 377 18.28 28.40 -21.65
N LYS A 378 19.05 28.21 -20.57
CA LYS A 378 19.11 26.97 -19.78
C LYS A 378 18.49 27.16 -18.40
N ILE A 379 18.07 26.04 -17.80
CA ILE A 379 17.59 26.05 -16.42
C ILE A 379 18.74 26.51 -15.50
N GLY A 380 18.50 27.56 -14.74
CA GLY A 380 19.49 28.19 -13.87
C GLY A 380 20.19 29.42 -14.49
N ASP A 381 19.79 29.86 -15.69
CA ASP A 381 20.22 31.12 -16.27
C ASP A 381 19.38 32.29 -15.73
N LEU A 382 20.02 33.44 -15.54
CA LEU A 382 19.36 34.69 -15.21
C LEU A 382 19.02 35.41 -16.53
N VAL A 383 17.75 35.74 -16.72
CA VAL A 383 17.26 36.45 -17.91
C VAL A 383 16.65 37.80 -17.54
N GLN A 384 16.72 38.76 -18.46
CA GLN A 384 16.07 40.06 -18.36
C GLN A 384 14.76 40.09 -19.15
N VAL A 385 13.83 40.96 -18.75
CA VAL A 385 12.62 41.22 -19.53
C VAL A 385 12.96 41.59 -20.98
N GLY A 386 12.26 40.98 -21.94
CA GLY A 386 12.50 41.15 -23.38
C GLY A 386 13.63 40.29 -23.96
N GLU A 387 14.44 39.67 -23.12
CA GLU A 387 15.49 38.74 -23.55
C GLU A 387 14.89 37.52 -24.25
N GLU A 388 15.58 37.03 -25.28
CA GLU A 388 15.19 35.87 -26.04
C GLU A 388 15.50 34.58 -25.28
N VAL A 389 14.49 33.74 -25.08
CA VAL A 389 14.59 32.51 -24.29
C VAL A 389 14.55 31.26 -25.16
N ALA A 390 13.74 31.29 -26.21
CA ALA A 390 13.56 30.17 -27.15
C ALA A 390 12.92 30.66 -28.46
N THR A 391 12.97 29.83 -29.50
CA THR A 391 12.28 30.04 -30.78
C THR A 391 11.42 28.83 -31.16
N ILE A 392 10.39 29.07 -31.98
CA ILE A 392 9.57 28.04 -32.64
C ILE A 392 9.42 28.45 -34.10
N GLY A 393 10.18 27.84 -35.00
CA GLY A 393 10.38 28.37 -36.35
C GLY A 393 10.91 29.80 -36.28
N ASP A 394 10.27 30.73 -37.01
CA ASP A 394 10.64 32.15 -37.01
C ASP A 394 10.08 32.95 -35.80
N ASN A 395 9.35 32.30 -34.88
CA ASN A 395 8.73 32.98 -33.75
C ASN A 395 9.62 32.94 -32.50
N THR A 396 10.10 34.11 -32.06
CA THR A 396 10.86 34.25 -30.82
C THR A 396 9.96 34.34 -29.58
N LEU A 397 10.25 33.52 -28.58
CA LEU A 397 9.70 33.61 -27.22
C LEU A 397 10.62 34.42 -26.34
N ARG A 398 10.11 35.54 -25.82
CA ARG A 398 10.85 36.47 -24.94
C ARG A 398 10.40 36.36 -23.49
N ALA A 399 11.33 36.61 -22.57
CA ALA A 399 11.04 36.69 -21.15
C ALA A 399 10.08 37.86 -20.86
N GLN A 400 8.96 37.58 -20.17
CA GLN A 400 7.99 38.61 -19.76
C GLN A 400 8.33 39.23 -18.39
N LEU A 401 9.32 38.68 -17.68
CA LEU A 401 9.87 39.24 -16.44
C LEU A 401 11.34 38.88 -16.30
N SER A 402 12.10 39.72 -15.58
CA SER A 402 13.48 39.40 -15.19
C SER A 402 13.50 38.38 -14.05
N GLY A 403 14.36 37.37 -14.14
CA GLY A 403 14.43 36.32 -13.13
C GLY A 403 15.22 35.10 -13.57
N MET A 404 15.14 34.04 -12.78
CA MET A 404 15.87 32.79 -13.04
C MET A 404 15.00 31.86 -13.89
N VAL A 405 15.52 31.32 -15.00
CA VAL A 405 14.83 30.25 -15.75
C VAL A 405 14.77 29.01 -14.85
N ARG A 406 13.58 28.74 -14.31
CA ARG A 406 13.34 27.66 -13.33
C ARG A 406 12.92 26.35 -13.98
N GLY A 407 12.35 26.43 -15.17
CA GLY A 407 12.01 25.28 -15.98
C GLY A 407 11.89 25.69 -17.44
N ILE A 408 12.27 24.80 -18.33
CA ILE A 408 12.07 24.94 -19.77
C ILE A 408 12.00 23.54 -20.37
N LEU A 409 11.27 23.34 -21.47
CA LEU A 409 11.34 22.09 -22.23
C LEU A 409 12.71 21.98 -22.92
N PRO A 410 13.19 20.77 -23.29
CA PRO A 410 14.42 20.63 -24.06
C PRO A 410 14.24 21.12 -25.50
N THR A 411 15.33 21.57 -26.12
CA THR A 411 15.41 21.75 -27.58
C THR A 411 14.96 20.48 -28.30
N GLY A 412 14.25 20.63 -29.42
CA GLY A 412 13.67 19.53 -30.20
C GLY A 412 12.28 19.10 -29.74
N SER A 413 11.75 19.68 -28.65
CA SER A 413 10.40 19.34 -28.18
C SER A 413 9.33 19.79 -29.18
N LEU A 414 8.45 18.86 -29.59
CA LEU A 414 7.25 19.20 -30.36
C LEU A 414 6.20 19.80 -29.41
N VAL A 415 5.83 21.07 -29.66
CA VAL A 415 4.89 21.82 -28.79
C VAL A 415 3.63 22.23 -29.55
N ARG A 416 2.52 22.33 -28.82
CA ARG A 416 1.24 22.86 -29.32
C ARG A 416 1.13 24.35 -28.98
N SER A 417 0.37 25.11 -29.79
CA SER A 417 0.06 26.50 -29.45
C SER A 417 -0.61 26.60 -28.06
N GLY A 418 -0.17 27.55 -27.25
CA GLY A 418 -0.61 27.77 -25.87
C GLY A 418 0.02 26.83 -24.83
N GLN A 419 0.76 25.80 -25.24
CA GLN A 419 1.43 24.87 -24.32
C GLN A 419 2.46 25.61 -23.47
N LYS A 420 2.53 25.27 -22.17
CA LYS A 420 3.59 25.77 -21.29
C LYS A 420 4.93 25.17 -21.72
N VAL A 421 5.88 26.03 -22.07
CA VAL A 421 7.23 25.63 -22.51
C VAL A 421 8.32 26.06 -21.54
N GLY A 422 8.04 27.00 -20.64
CA GLY A 422 9.00 27.44 -19.64
C GLY A 422 8.37 28.16 -18.44
N ASP A 423 9.21 28.42 -17.44
CA ASP A 423 8.88 29.02 -16.16
C ASP A 423 10.07 29.86 -15.67
N ILE A 424 9.86 31.14 -15.40
CA ILE A 424 10.85 32.07 -14.86
C ILE A 424 10.48 32.37 -13.41
N ASP A 425 11.42 32.23 -12.47
CA ASP A 425 11.22 32.58 -11.06
C ASP A 425 11.76 33.99 -10.78
N PRO A 426 10.89 34.97 -10.45
CA PRO A 426 11.29 36.36 -10.25
C PRO A 426 12.21 36.56 -9.04
N ARG A 427 12.29 35.57 -8.14
CA ARG A 427 13.11 35.69 -6.91
C ARG A 427 14.61 35.52 -7.20
N GLY A 428 15.00 35.08 -8.40
CA GLY A 428 16.40 35.01 -8.84
C GLY A 428 17.27 33.98 -8.11
N LYS A 429 16.69 33.08 -7.31
CA LYS A 429 17.46 32.11 -6.50
C LYS A 429 17.73 30.82 -7.29
N ARG A 430 18.99 30.66 -7.75
CA ARG A 430 19.42 29.52 -8.58
C ARG A 430 19.11 28.14 -7.97
N HIS A 431 19.28 27.97 -6.66
CA HIS A 431 19.04 26.67 -6.02
C HIS A 431 17.56 26.23 -6.11
N TYR A 432 16.58 27.14 -6.23
CA TYR A 432 15.17 26.78 -6.43
C TYR A 432 14.88 26.09 -7.76
N CYS A 433 15.82 26.12 -8.72
CA CYS A 433 15.72 25.36 -9.95
C CYS A 433 15.94 23.86 -9.73
N TYR A 434 16.70 23.49 -8.70
CA TYR A 434 17.17 22.11 -8.48
C TYR A 434 16.59 21.45 -7.21
N THR A 435 15.67 22.14 -6.53
CA THR A 435 14.99 21.60 -5.35
C THR A 435 13.49 21.41 -5.60
N ILE A 436 12.94 20.37 -4.97
CA ILE A 436 11.50 20.09 -4.91
C ILE A 436 10.80 21.32 -4.33
N SER A 437 9.70 21.74 -4.96
CA SER A 437 8.98 22.92 -4.52
C SER A 437 8.30 22.72 -3.16
N ASP A 438 8.11 23.83 -2.45
CA ASP A 438 7.23 23.93 -1.27
C ASP A 438 5.86 23.26 -1.49
N LYS A 439 5.21 23.55 -2.61
CA LYS A 439 3.94 22.95 -3.02
C LYS A 439 4.05 21.44 -3.15
N ALA A 440 5.05 20.95 -3.88
CA ALA A 440 5.23 19.52 -4.09
C ALA A 440 5.58 18.79 -2.78
N ARG A 441 6.34 19.44 -1.88
CA ARG A 441 6.63 18.93 -0.53
C ARG A 441 5.37 18.79 0.33
N ALA A 442 4.47 19.78 0.28
CA ALA A 442 3.19 19.70 0.98
C ALA A 442 2.33 18.55 0.45
N ILE A 443 2.14 18.48 -0.87
CA ILE A 443 1.32 17.45 -1.53
C ILE A 443 1.86 16.04 -1.24
N CYS A 444 3.17 15.81 -1.38
CA CYS A 444 3.76 14.49 -1.10
C CYS A 444 3.66 14.10 0.38
N GLY A 445 3.58 15.08 1.29
CA GLY A 445 3.35 14.84 2.71
C GLY A 445 1.97 14.25 2.97
N SER A 446 0.93 14.86 2.39
CA SER A 446 -0.44 14.34 2.49
C SER A 446 -0.62 12.98 1.83
N VAL A 447 0.06 12.74 0.70
CA VAL A 447 0.05 11.41 0.07
C VAL A 447 0.69 10.37 0.99
N LEU A 448 1.83 10.68 1.60
CA LEU A 448 2.46 9.78 2.57
C LEU A 448 1.53 9.52 3.75
N GLU A 449 0.87 10.56 4.29
CA GLU A 449 -0.11 10.44 5.39
C GLU A 449 -1.24 9.46 5.03
N ILE A 450 -1.83 9.57 3.84
CA ILE A 450 -2.86 8.64 3.37
C ILE A 450 -2.30 7.21 3.33
N VAL A 451 -1.12 7.03 2.71
CA VAL A 451 -0.51 5.69 2.52
C VAL A 451 -0.19 5.01 3.85
N VAL A 452 0.36 5.74 4.84
CA VAL A 452 0.72 5.15 6.15
C VAL A 452 -0.49 4.94 7.06
N SER A 453 -1.56 5.72 6.85
CA SER A 453 -2.79 5.63 7.65
C SER A 453 -3.77 4.60 7.10
N TRP A 454 -3.60 4.18 5.85
CA TRP A 454 -4.44 3.19 5.21
C TRP A 454 -4.17 1.80 5.78
N ARG A 455 -5.17 1.21 6.43
CA ARG A 455 -5.11 -0.11 7.06
C ARG A 455 -5.83 -1.20 6.26
N GLY A 456 -6.02 -1.00 4.96
CA GLY A 456 -6.98 -1.77 4.15
C GLY A 456 -8.37 -1.14 4.19
N ALA A 457 -9.18 -1.39 3.17
CA ALA A 457 -10.62 -1.09 3.23
C ALA A 457 -11.30 -2.15 4.12
N PRO A 458 -12.38 -1.80 4.86
CA PRO A 458 -13.13 -2.73 5.70
C PRO A 458 -13.73 -3.89 4.91
#